data_AF-A0A364N7J6-F1
#
_entry.id   AF-A0A364N7J6-F1
#
_cell.length_a   1.000
_cell.length_b   1.000
_cell.length_c   1.000
_cell.angle_alpha   90.00
_cell.angle_beta   90.00
_cell.angle_gamma   90.00
#
_symmetry.space_group_name_H-M   'P 1'
#
loop_
_entity.id
_entity.type
_entity.pdbx_description
1 polymer ?
#
loop_
_entity_poly.entity_id
_entity_poly.type
_entity_poly.pdbx_seq_one_letter_code
_entity_poly.pdbx_strand_id
1 'polypeptide(L)'
;MKPRPFFSTFIIPARSTGVFTSIQRQRCIYTRAIVPVLSCKTWHDRSQHIKQGGDYEKIIGVSSRRHASSSTKPAKKPGHGIAVAPPPPSKTSKTKTPVKANPPKPIHPPPKPTSTSLAPARSPTSKSTTAPTLRAKEKLNPPPSTYAPAISVPARKADQHVVKWLWSAGRAYVNFYKTGISHVRQTAKLAKELRSRAAQTPNKAMGEVLTRAEWQIVRRSRIDVLRLPAFGFLVLVLGEWLPLVVVYITPLIPEACRIPQQVQRSLAKRESKREDRLRRIGLDAMRLMSKDRPSISTTETTSDNSSSTSPYSKGQVVPPGNTWKDMTYFELCFTAAKLDCYPALFDWIPFTPPKFLLQRNVRKKMDYLKTDSELIERDGGWTALNLEEVKRACVDRGLPVLSKKEDELREALAGFWEKRS
;
A
#
# COMPACT_ATOMS: atom_id res chain seq x y z
N MET A 1 48.69 51.10 -27.51
CA MET A 1 47.76 51.65 -26.49
C MET A 1 46.35 51.67 -27.07
N LYS A 2 45.29 51.44 -26.27
CA LYS A 2 43.87 51.66 -26.62
C LYS A 2 43.11 52.12 -25.36
N PRO A 3 42.34 53.22 -25.39
CA PRO A 3 41.58 53.69 -24.22
C PRO A 3 40.26 52.92 -24.03
N ARG A 4 39.63 53.08 -22.86
CA ARG A 4 38.32 52.50 -22.51
C ARG A 4 37.18 53.49 -22.86
N PRO A 5 36.02 53.04 -23.34
CA PRO A 5 34.80 53.83 -23.31
C PRO A 5 34.19 53.88 -21.90
N PHE A 6 33.43 54.93 -21.61
CA PHE A 6 32.80 55.18 -20.30
C PHE A 6 31.40 54.55 -20.18
N PHE A 7 30.90 54.46 -18.95
CA PHE A 7 29.49 54.14 -18.67
C PHE A 7 28.57 55.27 -19.14
N SER A 8 27.44 54.93 -19.76
CA SER A 8 26.39 55.88 -20.14
C SER A 8 25.17 55.69 -19.24
N THR A 9 24.86 56.70 -18.43
CA THR A 9 23.65 56.76 -17.60
C THR A 9 22.48 57.32 -18.39
N PHE A 10 21.50 56.46 -18.72
CA PHE A 10 20.22 56.91 -19.25
C PHE A 10 19.26 57.30 -18.12
N ILE A 11 18.85 58.57 -18.13
CA ILE A 11 17.79 59.13 -17.28
C ILE A 11 16.49 59.12 -18.09
N ILE A 12 15.39 58.68 -17.47
CA ILE A 12 14.04 58.75 -18.06
C ILE A 12 13.18 59.64 -17.15
N PRO A 13 12.51 60.68 -17.68
CA PRO A 13 11.74 61.62 -16.87
C PRO A 13 10.38 61.06 -16.43
N ALA A 14 9.90 61.54 -15.28
CA ALA A 14 8.57 61.20 -14.78
C ALA A 14 7.46 62.05 -15.43
N ARG A 15 6.25 61.48 -15.52
CA ARG A 15 4.98 62.20 -15.67
C ARG A 15 3.95 61.65 -14.70
N SER A 16 3.13 62.52 -14.12
CA SER A 16 2.11 62.19 -13.11
C SER A 16 0.70 62.10 -13.71
N THR A 17 -0.26 61.70 -12.87
CA THR A 17 -1.71 62.07 -12.92
C THR A 17 -2.47 61.90 -14.26
N GLY A 18 -3.49 61.05 -14.41
CA GLY A 18 -4.13 60.10 -13.47
C GLY A 18 -5.65 60.29 -13.41
N VAL A 19 -6.41 59.18 -13.54
CA VAL A 19 -7.87 59.13 -13.31
C VAL A 19 -8.19 57.82 -12.59
N PHE A 20 -8.91 57.89 -11.47
CA PHE A 20 -9.47 56.72 -10.78
C PHE A 20 -10.92 56.51 -11.23
N THR A 21 -11.25 55.30 -11.70
CA THR A 21 -12.63 54.88 -11.95
C THR A 21 -13.07 53.86 -10.89
N SER A 22 -14.05 54.23 -10.05
CA SER A 22 -14.52 53.40 -8.94
C SER A 22 -15.77 52.62 -9.31
N ILE A 23 -15.67 51.28 -9.40
CA ILE A 23 -16.86 50.40 -9.47
C ILE A 23 -16.82 49.36 -8.34
N GLN A 24 -17.35 49.80 -7.20
CA GLN A 24 -18.27 49.10 -6.31
C GLN A 24 -18.15 47.57 -6.14
N ARG A 25 -17.67 47.14 -4.96
CA ARG A 25 -17.77 45.75 -4.49
C ARG A 25 -19.23 45.36 -4.19
N GLN A 26 -19.79 44.38 -4.89
CA GLN A 26 -20.98 43.69 -4.40
C GLN A 26 -20.62 42.64 -3.34
N ARG A 27 -21.16 42.81 -2.13
CA ARG A 27 -21.19 41.79 -1.07
C ARG A 27 -22.64 41.31 -0.93
N CYS A 28 -22.99 40.16 -1.50
CA CYS A 28 -24.29 39.55 -1.26
C CYS A 28 -24.32 38.97 0.16
N ILE A 29 -24.94 39.70 1.08
CA ILE A 29 -25.26 39.25 2.43
C ILE A 29 -26.53 38.39 2.31
N TYR A 30 -26.50 37.18 2.86
CA TYR A 30 -27.73 36.44 3.20
C TYR A 30 -27.88 36.38 4.72
N THR A 31 -29.08 36.69 5.17
CA THR A 31 -29.45 36.90 6.58
C THR A 31 -29.59 35.59 7.35
N ARG A 32 -29.37 35.66 8.66
CA ARG A 32 -29.68 34.57 9.60
C ARG A 32 -31.19 34.53 9.89
N ALA A 33 -31.74 33.33 10.02
CA ALA A 33 -32.96 33.08 10.78
C ALA A 33 -32.60 32.56 12.19
N ILE A 34 -33.39 32.93 13.19
CA ILE A 34 -33.16 32.85 14.65
C ILE A 34 -34.57 32.92 15.27
N VAL A 35 -35.03 32.15 16.27
CA VAL A 35 -34.47 31.09 17.15
C VAL A 35 -35.49 29.89 17.17
N PRO A 36 -35.64 28.95 18.15
CA PRO A 36 -34.86 28.61 19.36
C PRO A 36 -34.48 27.12 19.59
N VAL A 37 -33.42 26.95 20.38
CA VAL A 37 -33.25 26.01 21.53
C VAL A 37 -33.86 24.59 21.45
N LEU A 38 -33.01 23.55 21.53
CA LEU A 38 -33.03 22.61 22.67
C LEU A 38 -31.74 21.76 22.83
N SER A 39 -31.30 21.64 24.09
CA SER A 39 -30.43 20.59 24.68
C SER A 39 -29.07 20.23 24.05
N CYS A 40 -27.98 20.57 24.74
CA CYS A 40 -26.67 19.95 24.54
C CYS A 40 -26.54 18.64 25.35
N LYS A 41 -26.39 17.49 24.69
CA LYS A 41 -25.84 16.24 25.25
C LYS A 41 -25.37 15.29 24.13
N THR A 42 -24.57 14.27 24.48
CA THR A 42 -23.93 13.27 23.59
C THR A 42 -22.85 13.79 22.63
N TRP A 43 -21.76 14.34 23.19
CA TRP A 43 -20.43 13.88 22.78
C TRP A 43 -20.15 12.54 23.48
N HIS A 44 -19.34 11.67 22.86
CA HIS A 44 -19.13 10.26 23.22
C HIS A 44 -20.35 9.35 23.03
N ASP A 45 -20.47 8.73 21.85
CA ASP A 45 -20.24 7.29 21.70
C ASP A 45 -20.03 6.94 20.22
N ARG A 46 -18.91 6.28 19.89
CA ARG A 46 -18.85 5.36 18.75
C ARG A 46 -17.70 4.35 18.87
N SER A 47 -17.68 3.56 19.94
CA SER A 47 -16.73 2.45 20.07
C SER A 47 -17.34 1.20 20.71
N GLN A 48 -18.07 0.40 19.92
CA GLN A 48 -18.22 -1.06 20.08
C GLN A 48 -18.60 -1.70 18.72
N HIS A 49 -18.42 -3.01 18.62
CA HIS A 49 -18.56 -3.80 17.38
C HIS A 49 -20.00 -3.98 16.88
N ILE A 50 -20.15 -4.10 15.55
CA ILE A 50 -20.87 -5.25 14.96
C ILE A 50 -19.96 -5.88 13.90
N LYS A 51 -19.87 -7.21 13.90
CA LYS A 51 -19.40 -8.01 12.77
C LYS A 51 -20.62 -8.45 11.95
N GLN A 52 -20.67 -8.15 10.67
CA GLN A 52 -21.43 -8.93 9.70
C GLN A 52 -20.83 -8.70 8.31
N GLY A 53 -20.59 -9.79 7.60
CA GLY A 53 -20.38 -9.79 6.16
C GLY A 53 -21.69 -10.21 5.48
N GLY A 54 -21.86 -9.81 4.22
CA GLY A 54 -23.07 -10.06 3.45
C GLY A 54 -23.22 -8.99 2.37
N ASP A 55 -23.09 -9.44 1.12
CA ASP A 55 -23.68 -8.94 -0.12
C ASP A 55 -24.20 -7.49 -0.17
N TYR A 56 -23.56 -6.69 -1.03
CA TYR A 56 -24.19 -5.51 -1.64
C TYR A 56 -24.15 -5.63 -3.17
N GLU A 57 -25.10 -6.38 -3.72
CA GLU A 57 -25.52 -6.20 -5.11
C GLU A 57 -26.96 -5.66 -5.15
N LYS A 58 -27.32 -5.08 -6.31
CA LYS A 58 -28.72 -4.85 -6.74
C LYS A 58 -29.53 -3.79 -5.97
N ILE A 59 -29.35 -2.51 -6.33
CA ILE A 59 -30.38 -1.46 -6.17
C ILE A 59 -30.59 -0.69 -7.48
N ILE A 60 -31.38 -1.27 -8.39
CA ILE A 60 -32.33 -0.55 -9.27
C ILE A 60 -33.54 -1.50 -9.44
N GLY A 61 -34.77 -1.00 -9.25
CA GLY A 61 -35.99 -1.78 -9.41
C GLY A 61 -37.12 -1.32 -8.50
N VAL A 62 -37.93 -0.36 -8.96
CA VAL A 62 -39.11 0.12 -8.23
C VAL A 62 -40.34 -0.69 -8.63
N SER A 63 -41.05 -1.26 -7.65
CA SER A 63 -42.48 -1.54 -7.76
C SER A 63 -43.12 -1.57 -6.37
N SER A 64 -44.42 -1.31 -6.30
CA SER A 64 -45.16 -1.09 -5.04
C SER A 64 -46.24 -2.15 -4.83
N ARG A 65 -46.42 -2.58 -3.58
CA ARG A 65 -47.69 -3.11 -3.02
C ARG A 65 -47.66 -3.05 -1.49
N ARG A 66 -48.84 -3.14 -0.87
CA ARG A 66 -49.12 -2.88 0.56
C ARG A 66 -49.54 -4.17 1.29
N HIS A 67 -49.96 -4.03 2.55
CA HIS A 67 -50.61 -5.03 3.42
C HIS A 67 -49.65 -6.05 4.09
N ALA A 68 -49.82 -6.46 5.34
CA ALA A 68 -50.64 -5.91 6.44
C ALA A 68 -50.07 -6.31 7.82
N SER A 69 -50.62 -5.73 8.89
CA SER A 69 -50.17 -5.88 10.28
C SER A 69 -50.44 -7.26 10.90
N SER A 70 -49.54 -7.69 11.79
CA SER A 70 -49.92 -8.41 13.02
C SER A 70 -48.94 -8.06 14.15
N SER A 71 -49.33 -8.33 15.41
CA SER A 71 -48.62 -7.81 16.59
C SER A 71 -48.67 -8.81 17.75
N THR A 72 -47.54 -9.00 18.42
CA THR A 72 -47.47 -9.55 19.79
C THR A 72 -46.28 -8.94 20.56
N LYS A 73 -46.44 -8.80 21.88
CA LYS A 73 -45.42 -8.29 22.83
C LYS A 73 -45.05 -9.37 23.86
N PRO A 74 -43.90 -9.25 24.55
CA PRO A 74 -43.30 -10.36 25.30
C PRO A 74 -43.85 -10.57 26.72
N ALA A 75 -43.65 -11.78 27.26
CA ALA A 75 -43.97 -12.17 28.64
C ALA A 75 -42.84 -11.81 29.65
N LYS A 76 -43.16 -11.80 30.95
CA LYS A 76 -42.32 -11.32 32.06
C LYS A 76 -41.61 -12.46 32.84
N LYS A 77 -40.56 -12.09 33.59
CA LYS A 77 -40.03 -12.84 34.75
C LYS A 77 -40.96 -12.72 35.97
N PRO A 78 -40.93 -13.71 36.88
CA PRO A 78 -40.27 -13.56 38.20
C PRO A 78 -39.33 -14.75 38.52
N GLY A 79 -38.61 -14.86 39.65
CA GLY A 79 -38.29 -13.86 40.68
C GLY A 79 -38.00 -14.45 42.09
N HIS A 80 -36.72 -14.48 42.51
CA HIS A 80 -36.19 -14.89 43.84
C HIS A 80 -36.38 -16.37 44.25
N GLY A 81 -35.58 -16.99 45.13
CA GLY A 81 -34.27 -16.61 45.73
C GLY A 81 -33.25 -17.76 45.53
N ILE A 82 -32.41 -18.24 46.46
CA ILE A 82 -31.92 -17.83 47.81
C ILE A 82 -30.41 -18.24 47.88
N ALA A 83 -29.62 -17.76 48.85
CA ALA A 83 -28.16 -17.93 48.92
C ALA A 83 -27.64 -19.15 49.73
N VAL A 84 -26.45 -19.66 49.35
CA VAL A 84 -25.49 -20.41 50.19
C VAL A 84 -24.05 -20.02 49.75
N ALA A 85 -23.09 -20.00 50.68
CA ALA A 85 -21.68 -19.61 50.47
C ALA A 85 -20.69 -20.81 50.63
N PRO A 86 -19.43 -20.74 50.16
CA PRO A 86 -18.57 -21.92 49.99
C PRO A 86 -17.61 -22.24 51.16
N PRO A 87 -17.17 -23.51 51.32
CA PRO A 87 -16.10 -23.94 52.24
C PRO A 87 -14.66 -23.82 51.65
N PRO A 88 -13.59 -23.96 52.47
CA PRO A 88 -12.25 -23.40 52.19
C PRO A 88 -11.16 -24.41 51.72
N PRO A 89 -9.98 -23.92 51.26
CA PRO A 89 -8.86 -24.75 50.79
C PRO A 89 -7.93 -25.27 51.91
N SER A 90 -7.26 -26.39 51.64
CA SER A 90 -6.33 -27.07 52.56
C SER A 90 -4.84 -26.71 52.37
N LYS A 91 -4.10 -26.80 53.47
CA LYS A 91 -2.63 -26.89 53.60
C LYS A 91 -2.37 -28.23 54.36
N THR A 92 -1.20 -28.86 54.48
CA THR A 92 0.23 -28.56 54.24
C THR A 92 0.91 -29.82 53.64
N SER A 93 2.19 -29.83 53.24
CA SER A 93 3.35 -30.12 54.12
C SER A 93 4.69 -30.03 53.38
N LYS A 94 5.79 -29.87 54.13
CA LYS A 94 7.19 -29.77 53.63
C LYS A 94 7.93 -31.10 53.82
N THR A 95 9.09 -31.30 53.14
CA THR A 95 10.42 -31.53 53.78
C THR A 95 11.43 -32.35 52.92
N LYS A 96 12.69 -31.88 52.87
CA LYS A 96 13.99 -32.53 52.52
C LYS A 96 14.30 -33.06 51.09
N THR A 97 15.29 -32.37 50.50
CA THR A 97 16.36 -32.79 49.57
C THR A 97 17.41 -33.72 50.24
N PRO A 98 18.49 -34.18 49.56
CA PRO A 98 18.75 -34.52 48.13
C PRO A 98 19.41 -35.93 47.95
N VAL A 99 19.86 -36.30 46.74
CA VAL A 99 21.16 -37.00 46.49
C VAL A 99 21.53 -36.95 44.98
N LYS A 100 22.81 -37.19 44.65
CA LYS A 100 23.43 -37.04 43.31
C LYS A 100 24.36 -38.23 43.03
N ALA A 101 24.12 -39.02 41.97
CA ALA A 101 25.06 -40.04 41.48
C ALA A 101 24.84 -40.42 39.99
N ASN A 102 25.94 -40.74 39.30
CA ASN A 102 26.11 -41.25 37.93
C ASN A 102 27.59 -41.71 37.82
N PRO A 103 28.03 -42.58 36.89
CA PRO A 103 27.35 -43.63 36.10
C PRO A 103 27.90 -45.04 36.52
N PRO A 104 28.02 -46.13 35.69
CA PRO A 104 28.89 -46.20 34.48
C PRO A 104 28.36 -47.09 33.31
N LYS A 105 29.20 -47.23 32.26
CA LYS A 105 29.14 -48.22 31.13
C LYS A 105 30.01 -49.45 31.50
N PRO A 106 29.92 -50.66 30.86
CA PRO A 106 30.56 -50.88 29.54
C PRO A 106 30.16 -52.14 28.65
N ILE A 107 30.74 -52.21 27.43
CA ILE A 107 31.21 -53.42 26.67
C ILE A 107 30.22 -54.41 25.96
N HIS A 108 30.74 -55.06 24.89
CA HIS A 108 30.17 -56.02 23.90
C HIS A 108 30.78 -57.45 24.12
N PRO A 109 30.51 -58.58 23.38
CA PRO A 109 30.10 -58.80 21.95
C PRO A 109 28.96 -59.88 21.85
N PRO A 110 28.88 -60.95 20.98
CA PRO A 110 29.57 -61.35 19.73
C PRO A 110 28.73 -61.46 18.41
N PRO A 111 28.25 -62.61 17.85
CA PRO A 111 28.47 -62.90 16.42
C PRO A 111 27.24 -63.09 15.49
N LYS A 112 27.55 -63.26 14.19
CA LYS A 112 26.66 -63.27 13.00
C LYS A 112 25.88 -64.59 12.79
N PRO A 113 24.91 -64.58 11.86
CA PRO A 113 25.06 -65.46 10.67
C PRO A 113 25.00 -64.71 9.32
N THR A 114 25.21 -65.46 8.23
CA THR A 114 25.47 -64.96 6.86
C THR A 114 24.24 -65.06 5.95
N SER A 115 24.08 -64.13 5.00
CA SER A 115 23.29 -64.33 3.77
C SER A 115 23.88 -63.50 2.61
N THR A 116 23.54 -63.85 1.37
CA THR A 116 24.39 -63.60 0.19
C THR A 116 23.70 -62.71 -0.86
N SER A 117 24.50 -61.79 -1.43
CA SER A 117 24.37 -61.09 -2.72
C SER A 117 23.05 -61.13 -3.50
N LEU A 118 22.49 -59.93 -3.78
CA LEU A 118 22.01 -59.55 -5.12
C LEU A 118 22.20 -58.03 -5.31
N ALA A 119 22.30 -57.56 -6.56
CA ALA A 119 22.86 -56.25 -6.89
C ALA A 119 21.87 -55.06 -6.69
N PRO A 120 22.35 -53.85 -6.31
CA PRO A 120 21.54 -52.64 -6.30
C PRO A 120 21.31 -52.14 -7.74
N ALA A 121 20.05 -51.93 -8.12
CA ALA A 121 19.70 -51.37 -9.42
C ALA A 121 20.20 -49.92 -9.58
N ARG A 122 20.77 -49.61 -10.75
CA ARG A 122 21.33 -48.29 -11.10
C ARG A 122 20.21 -47.27 -11.31
N SER A 123 19.79 -46.58 -10.25
CA SER A 123 18.80 -45.51 -10.32
C SER A 123 19.29 -44.36 -11.23
N PRO A 124 18.41 -43.80 -12.10
CA PRO A 124 18.82 -42.81 -13.09
C PRO A 124 19.16 -41.47 -12.42
N THR A 125 20.24 -40.84 -12.89
CA THR A 125 20.78 -39.61 -12.31
C THR A 125 19.76 -38.46 -12.34
N SER A 126 19.24 -38.08 -11.18
CA SER A 126 18.29 -36.98 -11.02
C SER A 126 18.97 -35.64 -11.32
N LYS A 127 18.70 -35.10 -12.53
CA LYS A 127 19.17 -33.77 -12.95
C LYS A 127 18.64 -32.70 -11.99
N SER A 128 19.50 -31.75 -11.59
CA SER A 128 19.20 -30.78 -10.51
C SER A 128 18.20 -29.70 -10.94
N THR A 129 16.91 -29.96 -10.74
CA THR A 129 15.80 -28.99 -10.95
C THR A 129 15.74 -27.91 -9.85
N THR A 130 16.46 -28.09 -8.74
CA THR A 130 16.53 -27.12 -7.63
C THR A 130 17.22 -25.82 -8.04
N ALA A 131 18.32 -25.93 -8.81
CA ALA A 131 19.13 -24.78 -9.23
C ALA A 131 18.41 -23.73 -10.11
N PRO A 132 17.68 -24.08 -11.20
CA PRO A 132 16.98 -23.10 -12.01
C PRO A 132 15.87 -22.37 -11.23
N THR A 133 15.12 -23.10 -10.39
CA THR A 133 14.02 -22.53 -9.59
C THR A 133 14.51 -21.53 -8.55
N LEU A 134 15.66 -21.78 -7.91
CA LEU A 134 16.28 -20.83 -6.99
C LEU A 134 16.80 -19.58 -7.73
N ARG A 135 17.50 -19.76 -8.86
CA ARG A 135 17.99 -18.63 -9.68
C ARG A 135 16.86 -17.74 -10.21
N ALA A 136 15.71 -18.31 -10.57
CA ALA A 136 14.52 -17.53 -10.94
C ALA A 136 14.03 -16.68 -9.76
N LYS A 137 13.91 -17.27 -8.56
CA LYS A 137 13.50 -16.53 -7.35
C LYS A 137 14.47 -15.39 -7.00
N GLU A 138 15.77 -15.58 -7.18
CA GLU A 138 16.81 -14.56 -6.97
C GLU A 138 16.71 -13.37 -7.94
N LYS A 139 16.47 -13.64 -9.24
CA LYS A 139 16.25 -12.59 -10.25
C LYS A 139 14.96 -11.80 -10.02
N LEU A 140 13.91 -12.48 -9.57
CA LEU A 140 12.57 -11.93 -9.50
C LEU A 140 12.28 -11.15 -8.20
N ASN A 141 12.89 -11.57 -7.09
CA ASN A 141 12.61 -11.04 -5.75
C ASN A 141 13.84 -10.33 -5.15
N PRO A 142 13.71 -9.06 -4.72
CA PRO A 142 14.78 -8.37 -3.98
C PRO A 142 15.25 -9.16 -2.73
N PRO A 143 16.53 -9.06 -2.34
CA PRO A 143 17.10 -9.79 -1.21
C PRO A 143 16.59 -9.25 0.14
N PRO A 144 16.61 -10.05 1.22
CA PRO A 144 15.97 -9.73 2.50
C PRO A 144 16.45 -8.42 3.17
N SER A 145 17.67 -7.97 2.88
CA SER A 145 18.22 -6.68 3.35
C SER A 145 17.56 -5.44 2.71
N THR A 146 16.66 -5.60 1.74
CA THR A 146 15.93 -4.49 1.09
C THR A 146 14.55 -4.22 1.70
N TYR A 147 14.09 -5.05 2.64
CA TYR A 147 12.82 -4.90 3.34
C TYR A 147 13.05 -4.32 4.75
N ALA A 148 11.97 -3.95 5.44
CA ALA A 148 12.04 -3.53 6.84
C ALA A 148 12.34 -4.75 7.74
N PRO A 149 13.26 -4.64 8.72
CA PRO A 149 13.56 -5.75 9.61
C PRO A 149 12.36 -6.07 10.52
N ALA A 150 12.18 -7.34 10.89
CA ALA A 150 11.11 -7.75 11.79
C ALA A 150 11.29 -7.09 13.18
N ILE A 151 10.26 -6.42 13.68
CA ILE A 151 10.30 -5.74 14.98
C ILE A 151 9.73 -6.64 16.10
N SER A 152 10.62 -7.14 16.96
CA SER A 152 10.31 -8.00 18.11
C SER A 152 10.25 -7.18 19.41
N VAL A 153 9.18 -6.41 19.61
CA VAL A 153 8.90 -5.78 20.91
C VAL A 153 8.46 -6.89 21.89
N PRO A 154 9.12 -7.06 23.06
CA PRO A 154 8.71 -8.07 24.02
C PRO A 154 7.33 -7.73 24.61
N ALA A 155 6.41 -8.71 24.62
CA ALA A 155 5.13 -8.55 25.29
C ALA A 155 5.34 -8.32 26.79
N ARG A 156 4.60 -7.37 27.38
CA ARG A 156 4.65 -7.08 28.81
C ARG A 156 4.14 -8.29 29.59
N LYS A 157 4.96 -8.86 30.47
CA LYS A 157 4.52 -9.83 31.48
C LYS A 157 3.72 -9.10 32.59
N ALA A 158 2.73 -9.77 33.16
CA ALA A 158 1.84 -9.16 34.17
C ALA A 158 2.63 -8.52 35.33
N ASP A 159 3.60 -9.25 35.86
CA ASP A 159 4.38 -8.94 37.07
C ASP A 159 5.59 -8.03 36.79
N GLN A 160 5.80 -7.60 35.55
CA GLN A 160 6.99 -6.84 35.17
C GLN A 160 6.82 -5.34 35.41
N HIS A 161 7.76 -4.77 36.20
CA HIS A 161 7.83 -3.33 36.44
C HIS A 161 7.87 -2.53 35.13
N VAL A 162 6.95 -1.57 34.98
CA VAL A 162 6.63 -0.90 33.71
C VAL A 162 7.85 -0.20 33.10
N VAL A 163 8.66 0.48 33.91
CA VAL A 163 9.86 1.19 33.43
C VAL A 163 10.89 0.22 32.81
N LYS A 164 11.08 -0.97 33.41
CA LYS A 164 12.01 -1.98 32.91
C LYS A 164 11.52 -2.60 31.60
N TRP A 165 10.20 -2.77 31.46
CA TRP A 165 9.59 -3.18 30.18
C TRP A 165 9.73 -2.08 29.12
N LEU A 166 9.42 -0.83 29.46
CA LEU A 166 9.48 0.31 28.54
C LEU A 166 10.88 0.51 27.97
N TRP A 167 11.93 0.43 28.81
CA TRP A 167 13.33 0.47 28.37
C TRP A 167 13.69 -0.69 27.42
N SER A 168 13.20 -1.91 27.69
CA SER A 168 13.43 -3.05 26.78
C SER A 168 12.71 -2.87 25.43
N ALA A 169 11.53 -2.26 25.43
CA ALA A 169 10.79 -1.92 24.21
C ALA A 169 11.50 -0.78 23.45
N GLY A 170 11.95 0.27 24.14
CA GLY A 170 12.73 1.38 23.56
C GLY A 170 13.99 0.88 22.85
N ARG A 171 14.76 0.00 23.48
CA ARG A 171 15.94 -0.63 22.85
C ARG A 171 15.59 -1.50 21.64
N ALA A 172 14.43 -2.16 21.62
CA ALA A 172 13.97 -2.89 20.43
C ALA A 172 13.70 -1.92 19.25
N TYR A 173 13.07 -0.76 19.50
CA TYR A 173 12.90 0.29 18.49
C TYR A 173 14.22 0.89 18.01
N VAL A 174 15.15 1.22 18.93
CA VAL A 174 16.47 1.78 18.57
C VAL A 174 17.26 0.80 17.70
N ASN A 175 17.25 -0.50 18.04
CA ASN A 175 17.86 -1.54 17.22
C ASN A 175 17.19 -1.67 15.85
N PHE A 176 15.85 -1.66 15.80
CA PHE A 176 15.07 -1.67 14.55
C PHE A 176 15.47 -0.51 13.62
N TYR A 177 15.52 0.73 14.12
CA TYR A 177 15.90 1.89 13.30
C TYR A 177 17.39 1.84 12.89
N LYS A 178 18.29 1.41 13.76
CA LYS A 178 19.72 1.23 13.43
C LYS A 178 19.90 0.23 12.27
N THR A 179 19.20 -0.90 12.32
CA THR A 179 19.19 -1.91 11.26
C THR A 179 18.53 -1.37 9.98
N GLY A 180 17.39 -0.68 10.07
CA GLY A 180 16.73 -0.05 8.93
C GLY A 180 17.60 0.99 8.22
N ILE A 181 18.32 1.84 8.97
CA ILE A 181 19.30 2.78 8.41
C ILE A 181 20.45 2.05 7.71
N SER A 182 20.92 0.93 8.27
CA SER A 182 21.92 0.07 7.63
C SER A 182 21.40 -0.53 6.32
N HIS A 183 20.18 -1.07 6.30
CA HIS A 183 19.51 -1.60 5.11
C HIS A 183 19.40 -0.55 4.00
N VAL A 184 19.01 0.70 4.32
CA VAL A 184 18.98 1.79 3.33
C VAL A 184 20.37 2.08 2.77
N ARG A 185 21.42 2.14 3.60
CA ARG A 185 22.81 2.40 3.16
C ARG A 185 23.36 1.27 2.28
N GLN A 186 23.13 0.01 2.67
CA GLN A 186 23.52 -1.17 1.88
C GLN A 186 22.79 -1.17 0.53
N THR A 187 21.47 -1.00 0.54
CA THR A 187 20.64 -0.93 -0.67
C THR A 187 21.03 0.24 -1.57
N ALA A 188 21.46 1.38 -1.00
CA ALA A 188 21.98 2.52 -1.75
C ALA A 188 23.33 2.24 -2.44
N LYS A 189 24.26 1.54 -1.77
CA LYS A 189 25.53 1.10 -2.36
C LYS A 189 25.28 0.11 -3.51
N LEU A 190 24.46 -0.90 -3.28
CA LEU A 190 24.04 -1.90 -4.28
C LEU A 190 23.40 -1.20 -5.50
N ALA A 191 22.46 -0.28 -5.26
CA ALA A 191 21.84 0.50 -6.33
C ALA A 191 22.79 1.48 -7.05
N LYS A 192 23.95 1.87 -6.47
CA LYS A 192 24.98 2.62 -7.19
C LYS A 192 25.69 1.70 -8.20
N GLU A 193 26.09 0.51 -7.75
CA GLU A 193 26.75 -0.50 -8.58
C GLU A 193 25.89 -0.91 -9.79
N LEU A 194 24.60 -1.19 -9.57
CA LEU A 194 23.64 -1.54 -10.63
C LEU A 194 23.43 -0.41 -11.64
N ARG A 195 23.49 0.85 -11.20
CA ARG A 195 23.43 2.00 -12.12
C ARG A 195 24.70 2.09 -12.99
N SER A 196 25.88 1.83 -12.44
CA SER A 196 27.11 1.73 -13.25
C SER A 196 27.07 0.53 -14.22
N ARG A 197 26.54 -0.63 -13.80
CA ARG A 197 26.40 -1.81 -14.67
C ARG A 197 25.45 -1.56 -15.84
N ALA A 198 24.34 -0.87 -15.60
CA ALA A 198 23.45 -0.43 -16.67
C ALA A 198 24.09 0.65 -17.58
N ALA A 199 24.86 1.59 -17.01
CA ALA A 199 25.54 2.63 -17.79
C ALA A 199 26.62 2.09 -18.74
N GLN A 200 27.16 0.89 -18.50
CA GLN A 200 28.09 0.20 -19.42
C GLN A 200 27.41 -0.30 -20.71
N THR A 201 26.07 -0.30 -20.78
CA THR A 201 25.30 -0.81 -21.94
C THR A 201 24.28 0.24 -22.44
N PRO A 202 24.75 1.41 -22.92
CA PRO A 202 23.89 2.57 -23.20
C PRO A 202 22.81 2.33 -24.28
N ASN A 203 23.01 1.34 -25.14
CA ASN A 203 22.08 0.97 -26.22
C ASN A 203 20.87 0.13 -25.75
N LYS A 204 20.80 -0.23 -24.46
CA LYS A 204 19.75 -1.08 -23.88
C LYS A 204 19.00 -0.38 -22.75
N ALA A 205 17.71 -0.66 -22.62
CA ALA A 205 16.92 -0.11 -21.52
C ALA A 205 17.37 -0.72 -20.18
N MET A 206 17.28 0.04 -19.08
CA MET A 206 17.69 -0.46 -17.76
C MET A 206 16.97 -1.74 -17.31
N GLY A 207 15.77 -2.03 -17.83
CA GLY A 207 15.06 -3.29 -17.59
C GLY A 207 15.61 -4.46 -18.41
N GLU A 208 16.16 -4.23 -19.60
CA GLU A 208 16.78 -5.29 -20.43
C GLU A 208 18.09 -5.78 -19.80
N VAL A 209 18.84 -4.88 -19.16
CA VAL A 209 20.16 -5.15 -18.57
C VAL A 209 20.06 -5.72 -17.15
N LEU A 210 19.10 -5.24 -16.36
CA LEU A 210 18.94 -5.62 -14.95
C LEU A 210 17.82 -6.66 -14.76
N THR A 211 17.99 -7.53 -13.77
CA THR A 211 16.89 -8.40 -13.30
C THR A 211 15.78 -7.56 -12.65
N ARG A 212 14.56 -8.13 -12.53
CA ARG A 212 13.43 -7.46 -11.85
C ARG A 212 13.80 -6.98 -10.45
N ALA A 213 14.49 -7.83 -9.67
CA ALA A 213 14.96 -7.52 -8.33
C ALA A 213 15.88 -6.29 -8.33
N GLU A 214 16.91 -6.31 -9.18
CA GLU A 214 17.88 -5.22 -9.34
C GLU A 214 17.23 -3.91 -9.83
N TRP A 215 16.33 -3.98 -10.81
CA TRP A 215 15.60 -2.82 -11.33
C TRP A 215 14.69 -2.18 -10.27
N GLN A 216 13.96 -3.00 -9.50
CA GLN A 216 13.15 -2.53 -8.38
C GLN A 216 14.03 -1.90 -7.28
N ILE A 217 15.20 -2.47 -6.97
CA ILE A 217 16.18 -1.88 -6.02
C ILE A 217 16.67 -0.50 -6.51
N VAL A 218 17.09 -0.39 -7.77
CA VAL A 218 17.55 0.86 -8.38
C VAL A 218 16.47 1.94 -8.35
N ARG A 219 15.20 1.56 -8.57
CA ARG A 219 14.05 2.48 -8.53
C ARG A 219 13.68 2.93 -7.11
N ARG A 220 13.51 1.97 -6.18
CA ARG A 220 13.03 2.24 -4.80
C ARG A 220 14.06 2.99 -3.97
N SER A 221 15.34 2.56 -4.03
CA SER A 221 16.45 3.13 -3.24
C SER A 221 16.60 4.65 -3.34
N ARG A 222 16.33 5.25 -4.52
CA ARG A 222 16.46 6.70 -4.74
C ARG A 222 15.59 7.49 -3.76
N ILE A 223 14.37 7.06 -3.50
CA ILE A 223 13.42 7.80 -2.66
C ILE A 223 13.81 7.68 -1.18
N ASP A 224 14.28 6.50 -0.76
CA ASP A 224 14.69 6.27 0.62
C ASP A 224 16.03 6.91 0.97
N VAL A 225 16.96 7.02 0.01
CA VAL A 225 18.16 7.85 0.14
C VAL A 225 17.82 9.33 0.26
N LEU A 226 16.84 9.84 -0.49
CA LEU A 226 16.39 11.25 -0.38
C LEU A 226 15.68 11.54 0.96
N ARG A 227 15.04 10.55 1.57
CA ARG A 227 14.46 10.64 2.92
C ARG A 227 15.49 10.57 4.04
N LEU A 228 16.58 9.83 3.84
CA LEU A 228 17.53 9.46 4.90
C LEU A 228 18.15 10.65 5.67
N PRO A 229 18.50 11.80 5.06
CA PRO A 229 19.06 12.94 5.81
C PRO A 229 18.06 13.52 6.82
N ALA A 230 16.82 13.76 6.39
CA ALA A 230 15.79 14.33 7.25
C ALA A 230 15.31 13.32 8.32
N PHE A 231 15.28 12.03 8.00
CA PHE A 231 15.06 10.98 9.01
C PHE A 231 16.24 10.86 9.98
N GLY A 232 17.48 11.03 9.53
CA GLY A 232 18.67 11.06 10.38
C GLY A 232 18.65 12.23 11.37
N PHE A 233 18.24 13.42 10.92
CA PHE A 233 17.99 14.57 11.79
C PHE A 233 16.87 14.29 12.81
N LEU A 234 15.76 13.69 12.38
CA LEU A 234 14.66 13.29 13.25
C LEU A 234 15.13 12.30 14.35
N VAL A 235 15.97 11.33 14.00
CA VAL A 235 16.59 10.38 14.94
C VAL A 235 17.53 11.10 15.92
N LEU A 236 18.33 12.07 15.44
CA LEU A 236 19.28 12.83 16.26
C LEU A 236 18.57 13.71 17.29
N VAL A 237 17.51 14.42 16.89
CA VAL A 237 16.76 15.35 17.76
C VAL A 237 15.86 14.62 18.75
N LEU A 238 15.21 13.51 18.35
CA LEU A 238 14.22 12.83 19.20
C LEU A 238 14.80 11.65 19.99
N GLY A 239 15.91 11.06 19.54
CA GLY A 239 16.56 9.94 20.23
C GLY A 239 15.61 8.79 20.57
N GLU A 240 15.44 8.53 21.86
CA GLU A 240 14.56 7.46 22.38
C GLU A 240 13.05 7.79 22.23
N TRP A 241 12.66 9.07 22.14
CA TRP A 241 11.27 9.50 21.96
C TRP A 241 10.74 9.32 20.52
N LEU A 242 11.63 8.99 19.58
CA LEU A 242 11.34 8.80 18.16
C LEU A 242 10.09 7.94 17.86
N PRO A 243 9.82 6.79 18.53
CA PRO A 243 8.65 5.95 18.22
C PRO A 243 7.30 6.66 18.40
N LEU A 244 7.19 7.58 19.35
CA LEU A 244 5.95 8.32 19.63
C LEU A 244 5.61 9.31 18.51
N VAL A 245 6.62 10.01 17.98
CA VAL A 245 6.47 10.99 16.90
C VAL A 245 6.36 10.32 15.53
N VAL A 246 7.10 9.23 15.31
CA VAL A 246 7.16 8.49 14.03
C VAL A 246 5.78 8.09 13.51
N VAL A 247 4.84 7.72 14.38
CA VAL A 247 3.45 7.34 14.03
C VAL A 247 2.72 8.42 13.20
N TYR A 248 3.11 9.69 13.35
CA TYR A 248 2.49 10.82 12.67
C TYR A 248 3.25 11.28 11.40
N ILE A 249 4.54 10.96 11.25
CA ILE A 249 5.42 11.51 10.21
C ILE A 249 5.89 10.45 9.19
N THR A 250 5.00 9.53 8.78
CA THR A 250 5.27 8.49 7.78
C THR A 250 5.95 8.94 6.47
N PRO A 251 5.62 10.09 5.82
CA PRO A 251 6.21 10.41 4.50
C PRO A 251 7.71 10.69 4.52
N LEU A 252 8.26 11.08 5.68
CA LEU A 252 9.68 11.37 5.89
C LEU A 252 10.52 10.10 6.09
N ILE A 253 9.88 8.96 6.36
CA ILE A 253 10.54 7.74 6.85
C ILE A 253 10.87 6.80 5.68
N PRO A 254 12.14 6.39 5.49
CA PRO A 254 12.55 5.36 4.52
C PRO A 254 11.77 4.06 4.68
N GLU A 255 11.50 3.32 3.61
CA GLU A 255 10.64 2.13 3.68
C GLU A 255 11.15 1.07 4.65
N ALA A 256 12.46 0.80 4.67
CA ALA A 256 13.11 -0.12 5.60
C ALA A 256 13.10 0.34 7.08
N CYS A 257 12.56 1.53 7.39
CA CYS A 257 12.41 2.08 8.74
C CYS A 257 10.93 2.22 9.18
N ARG A 258 9.97 1.67 8.42
CA ARG A 258 8.53 1.77 8.75
C ARG A 258 8.05 0.60 9.62
N ILE A 259 7.33 0.93 10.69
CA ILE A 259 6.67 -0.03 11.57
C ILE A 259 5.49 -0.67 10.81
N PRO A 260 5.22 -2.00 10.93
CA PRO A 260 4.16 -2.68 10.18
C PRO A 260 2.77 -2.04 10.31
N GLN A 261 2.41 -1.52 11.48
CA GLN A 261 1.16 -0.77 11.69
C GLN A 261 1.08 0.52 10.84
N GLN A 262 2.20 1.21 10.62
CA GLN A 262 2.23 2.38 9.72
C GLN A 262 2.02 1.97 8.27
N VAL A 263 2.58 0.83 7.85
CA VAL A 263 2.39 0.29 6.49
C VAL A 263 0.91 -0.07 6.30
N GLN A 264 0.31 -0.82 7.23
CA GLN A 264 -1.13 -1.14 7.21
C GLN A 264 -2.01 0.11 7.16
N ARG A 265 -1.78 1.10 8.05
CA ARG A 265 -2.53 2.36 8.08
C ARG A 265 -2.37 3.18 6.79
N SER A 266 -1.18 3.12 6.16
CA SER A 266 -0.91 3.79 4.89
C SER A 266 -1.62 3.12 3.72
N LEU A 267 -1.62 1.77 3.67
CA LEU A 267 -2.38 1.00 2.68
C LEU A 267 -3.89 1.26 2.82
N ALA A 268 -4.43 1.22 4.04
CA ALA A 268 -5.84 1.51 4.30
C ALA A 268 -6.27 2.90 3.83
N LYS A 269 -5.50 3.94 4.17
CA LYS A 269 -5.76 5.32 3.73
C LYS A 269 -5.69 5.46 2.20
N ARG A 270 -4.94 4.59 1.52
CA ARG A 270 -4.72 4.62 0.06
C ARG A 270 -5.80 3.85 -0.69
N GLU A 271 -6.23 2.69 -0.20
CA GLU A 271 -7.35 1.92 -0.76
C GLU A 271 -8.67 2.69 -0.60
N SER A 272 -8.95 3.25 0.58
CA SER A 272 -10.09 4.14 0.82
C SER A 272 -10.07 5.37 -0.09
N LYS A 273 -8.93 6.05 -0.28
CA LYS A 273 -8.80 7.17 -1.24
C LYS A 273 -9.09 6.77 -2.68
N ARG A 274 -8.62 5.59 -3.11
CA ARG A 274 -8.89 5.04 -4.45
C ARG A 274 -10.38 4.81 -4.64
N GLU A 275 -11.06 4.22 -3.66
CA GLU A 275 -12.52 4.00 -3.69
C GLU A 275 -13.31 5.32 -3.71
N ASP A 276 -12.95 6.29 -2.86
CA ASP A 276 -13.60 7.60 -2.83
C ASP A 276 -13.46 8.36 -4.16
N ARG A 277 -12.30 8.28 -4.82
CA ARG A 277 -12.10 8.85 -6.15
C ARG A 277 -12.91 8.13 -7.21
N LEU A 278 -12.92 6.80 -7.23
CA LEU A 278 -13.70 6.02 -8.18
C LEU A 278 -15.21 6.31 -8.03
N ARG A 279 -15.70 6.44 -6.78
CA ARG A 279 -17.08 6.85 -6.47
C ARG A 279 -17.39 8.25 -6.99
N ARG A 280 -16.51 9.25 -6.76
CA ARG A 280 -16.67 10.62 -7.28
C ARG A 280 -16.71 10.63 -8.81
N ILE A 281 -15.78 9.94 -9.47
CA ILE A 281 -15.70 9.84 -10.93
C ILE A 281 -16.93 9.14 -11.52
N GLY A 282 -17.50 8.15 -10.82
CA GLY A 282 -18.76 7.52 -11.20
C GLY A 282 -19.96 8.47 -11.13
N LEU A 283 -20.01 9.36 -10.13
CA LEU A 283 -21.06 10.39 -10.01
C LEU A 283 -20.89 11.51 -11.06
N ASP A 284 -19.66 11.96 -11.31
CA ASP A 284 -19.34 12.95 -12.35
C ASP A 284 -19.32 12.34 -13.78
N ALA A 285 -19.59 11.04 -13.98
CA ALA A 285 -19.31 10.32 -15.23
C ALA A 285 -19.89 11.00 -16.48
N MET A 286 -21.18 11.36 -16.46
CA MET A 286 -21.85 12.06 -17.57
C MET A 286 -21.19 13.41 -17.89
N ARG A 287 -20.72 14.14 -16.87
CA ARG A 287 -20.04 15.43 -16.98
C ARG A 287 -18.57 15.31 -17.41
N LEU A 288 -17.95 14.15 -17.19
CA LEU A 288 -16.61 13.84 -17.66
C LEU A 288 -16.65 13.40 -19.13
N MET A 289 -17.58 12.52 -19.49
CA MET A 289 -17.77 12.06 -20.88
C MET A 289 -18.20 13.20 -21.81
N SER A 290 -19.04 14.14 -21.36
CA SER A 290 -19.44 15.29 -22.18
C SER A 290 -18.30 16.26 -22.51
N LYS A 291 -17.17 16.21 -21.80
CA LYS A 291 -15.96 17.02 -22.11
C LYS A 291 -15.12 16.45 -23.27
N ASP A 292 -15.31 15.19 -23.64
CA ASP A 292 -14.60 14.55 -24.76
C ASP A 292 -15.45 14.51 -26.04
N ARG A 293 -16.74 14.88 -25.99
CA ARG A 293 -17.56 15.01 -27.19
C ARG A 293 -16.99 16.15 -28.04
N PRO A 294 -16.58 15.91 -29.30
CA PRO A 294 -16.14 16.99 -30.17
C PRO A 294 -17.31 17.97 -30.40
N SER A 295 -16.99 19.26 -30.49
CA SER A 295 -17.95 20.28 -30.91
C SER A 295 -18.44 19.95 -32.32
N ILE A 296 -19.75 19.76 -32.48
CA ILE A 296 -20.35 19.46 -33.78
C ILE A 296 -20.27 20.70 -34.66
N SER A 297 -19.26 20.75 -35.52
CA SER A 297 -19.24 21.59 -36.72
C SER A 297 -20.05 20.89 -37.80
N THR A 298 -21.03 21.59 -38.39
CA THR A 298 -22.00 21.02 -39.32
C THR A 298 -21.37 20.47 -40.60
N THR A 299 -21.37 19.14 -40.74
CA THR A 299 -21.54 18.40 -41.99
C THR A 299 -22.20 17.05 -41.67
N GLU A 300 -22.89 16.47 -42.64
CA GLU A 300 -24.00 15.54 -42.39
C GLU A 300 -23.65 14.05 -42.40
N THR A 301 -24.55 13.26 -41.82
CA THR A 301 -24.90 11.87 -42.17
C THR A 301 -23.78 10.83 -42.32
N THR A 302 -23.66 9.97 -41.29
CA THR A 302 -24.15 8.58 -41.38
C THR A 302 -24.51 8.08 -39.98
N SER A 303 -25.59 7.31 -39.85
CA SER A 303 -26.19 6.94 -38.56
C SER A 303 -25.96 5.48 -38.19
N ASP A 304 -24.92 5.21 -37.38
CA ASP A 304 -24.69 3.89 -36.77
C ASP A 304 -25.22 3.82 -35.34
N ASN A 305 -26.06 2.82 -35.06
CA ASN A 305 -26.67 2.57 -33.75
C ASN A 305 -25.67 1.91 -32.78
N SER A 306 -24.71 2.68 -32.26
CA SER A 306 -23.86 2.22 -31.15
C SER A 306 -24.67 2.16 -29.83
N SER A 307 -25.21 0.99 -29.50
CA SER A 307 -25.97 0.79 -28.26
C SER A 307 -25.10 1.08 -27.03
N SER A 308 -25.56 2.01 -26.17
CA SER A 308 -24.77 2.59 -25.08
C SER A 308 -24.61 1.65 -23.87
N THR A 309 -23.99 0.50 -24.09
CA THR A 309 -23.64 -0.46 -23.05
C THR A 309 -22.39 0.02 -22.32
N SER A 310 -22.48 0.27 -21.01
CA SER A 310 -21.35 0.80 -20.23
C SER A 310 -20.15 -0.16 -20.28
N PRO A 311 -18.98 0.23 -20.84
CA PRO A 311 -17.88 -0.70 -21.11
C PRO A 311 -17.10 -1.12 -19.86
N TYR A 312 -17.33 -0.46 -18.72
CA TYR A 312 -16.58 -0.69 -17.48
C TYR A 312 -17.08 -1.90 -16.68
N SER A 313 -16.79 -3.09 -17.21
CA SER A 313 -17.03 -4.37 -16.52
C SER A 313 -16.26 -4.47 -15.19
N LYS A 314 -16.80 -5.28 -14.26
CA LYS A 314 -16.38 -5.44 -12.85
C LYS A 314 -15.04 -6.19 -12.70
N GLY A 315 -13.96 -5.70 -13.31
CA GLY A 315 -12.62 -6.28 -13.19
C GLY A 315 -11.54 -5.70 -14.10
N GLN A 316 -11.89 -5.13 -15.25
CA GLN A 316 -10.92 -4.69 -16.26
C GLN A 316 -10.05 -3.52 -15.77
N VAL A 317 -8.71 -3.63 -15.85
CA VAL A 317 -7.78 -2.62 -15.30
C VAL A 317 -7.48 -1.48 -16.29
N VAL A 318 -7.43 -1.81 -17.59
CA VAL A 318 -7.36 -0.87 -18.73
C VAL A 318 -8.23 -1.48 -19.84
N PRO A 319 -8.98 -0.68 -20.64
CA PRO A 319 -9.64 -1.18 -21.86
C PRO A 319 -8.62 -1.86 -22.79
N PRO A 320 -9.00 -2.90 -23.55
CA PRO A 320 -8.06 -3.60 -24.41
C PRO A 320 -7.82 -2.76 -25.68
N GLY A 321 -6.56 -2.47 -25.99
CA GLY A 321 -6.15 -1.73 -27.19
C GLY A 321 -5.88 -0.23 -27.02
N ASN A 322 -6.57 0.48 -26.13
CA ASN A 322 -6.43 1.94 -26.00
C ASN A 322 -5.05 2.36 -25.47
N THR A 323 -4.28 3.14 -26.23
CA THR A 323 -3.06 3.80 -25.71
C THR A 323 -3.48 4.96 -24.81
N TRP A 324 -2.66 5.32 -23.82
CA TRP A 324 -2.89 6.46 -22.90
C TRP A 324 -3.11 7.83 -23.61
N LYS A 325 -2.78 7.92 -24.91
CA LYS A 325 -3.04 9.07 -25.78
C LYS A 325 -4.53 9.22 -26.06
N ASP A 326 -5.18 8.11 -26.40
CA ASP A 326 -6.49 8.04 -27.05
C ASP A 326 -7.62 7.93 -26.03
N MET A 327 -7.27 7.63 -24.77
CA MET A 327 -8.20 7.60 -23.64
C MET A 327 -8.95 8.92 -23.47
N THR A 328 -10.27 8.82 -23.31
CA THR A 328 -11.14 9.93 -22.92
C THR A 328 -10.70 10.54 -21.58
N TYR A 329 -11.07 11.79 -21.31
CA TYR A 329 -10.87 12.44 -20.01
C TYR A 329 -11.54 11.66 -18.87
N PHE A 330 -12.69 11.03 -19.14
CA PHE A 330 -13.31 10.07 -18.21
C PHE A 330 -12.42 8.84 -17.95
N GLU A 331 -11.97 8.13 -18.98
CA GLU A 331 -11.05 6.98 -18.85
C GLU A 331 -9.75 7.37 -18.13
N LEU A 332 -9.19 8.53 -18.43
CA LEU A 332 -7.99 9.08 -17.79
C LEU A 332 -8.21 9.38 -16.30
N CYS A 333 -9.38 9.88 -15.92
CA CYS A 333 -9.74 10.04 -14.51
C CYS A 333 -9.87 8.68 -13.81
N PHE A 334 -10.62 7.75 -14.41
CA PHE A 334 -10.89 6.42 -13.86
C PHE A 334 -9.62 5.58 -13.69
N THR A 335 -8.78 5.50 -14.73
CA THR A 335 -7.50 4.80 -14.70
C THR A 335 -6.52 5.43 -13.70
N ALA A 336 -6.43 6.77 -13.64
CA ALA A 336 -5.59 7.45 -12.66
C ALA A 336 -6.04 7.21 -11.21
N ALA A 337 -7.36 7.17 -10.97
CA ALA A 337 -7.91 6.84 -9.67
C ALA A 337 -7.63 5.39 -9.29
N LYS A 338 -7.90 4.43 -10.20
CA LYS A 338 -7.73 2.97 -10.02
C LYS A 338 -6.27 2.58 -9.78
N LEU A 339 -5.35 3.11 -10.59
CA LEU A 339 -3.91 2.83 -10.51
C LEU A 339 -3.16 3.70 -9.48
N ASP A 340 -3.90 4.53 -8.72
CA ASP A 340 -3.39 5.40 -7.64
C ASP A 340 -2.30 6.38 -8.11
N CYS A 341 -2.42 6.91 -9.34
CA CYS A 341 -1.58 7.99 -9.87
C CYS A 341 -2.34 9.33 -10.06
N TYR A 342 -3.58 9.41 -9.58
CA TYR A 342 -4.35 10.65 -9.46
C TYR A 342 -3.58 11.67 -8.59
N PRO A 343 -3.46 12.95 -8.99
CA PRO A 343 -2.64 13.90 -8.24
C PRO A 343 -3.33 14.33 -6.94
N ALA A 344 -2.72 14.00 -5.80
CA ALA A 344 -3.33 14.13 -4.46
C ALA A 344 -3.78 15.55 -4.06
N LEU A 345 -3.32 16.60 -4.73
CA LEU A 345 -3.83 17.97 -4.55
C LEU A 345 -5.34 18.06 -4.88
N PHE A 346 -5.80 17.30 -5.87
CA PHE A 346 -7.20 17.22 -6.29
C PHE A 346 -8.01 16.21 -5.44
N ASP A 347 -7.43 15.61 -4.39
CA ASP A 347 -8.22 14.99 -3.31
C ASP A 347 -8.77 16.06 -2.35
N TRP A 348 -8.19 17.27 -2.31
CA TRP A 348 -8.55 18.38 -1.40
C TRP A 348 -9.34 19.49 -2.10
N ILE A 349 -9.02 19.79 -3.36
CA ILE A 349 -9.65 20.84 -4.16
C ILE A 349 -10.86 20.28 -4.92
N PRO A 350 -12.03 20.96 -4.99
CA PRO A 350 -13.24 20.48 -5.68
C PRO A 350 -13.20 20.56 -7.22
N PHE A 351 -12.01 20.62 -7.82
CA PHE A 351 -11.83 20.70 -9.28
C PHE A 351 -11.27 19.39 -9.84
N THR A 352 -11.66 19.05 -11.07
CA THR A 352 -11.14 17.89 -11.79
C THR A 352 -9.76 18.21 -12.41
N PRO A 353 -8.71 17.38 -12.21
CA PRO A 353 -7.36 17.67 -12.71
C PRO A 353 -7.30 17.78 -14.25
N PRO A 354 -6.49 18.68 -14.82
CA PRO A 354 -6.44 18.90 -16.28
C PRO A 354 -5.89 17.68 -17.04
N LYS A 355 -6.40 17.46 -18.27
CA LYS A 355 -6.17 16.25 -19.08
C LYS A 355 -4.67 15.91 -19.25
N PHE A 356 -3.82 16.91 -19.46
CA PHE A 356 -2.36 16.71 -19.61
C PHE A 356 -1.67 16.16 -18.34
N LEU A 357 -2.11 16.54 -17.14
CA LEU A 357 -1.54 15.99 -15.89
C LEU A 357 -1.96 14.54 -15.68
N LEU A 358 -3.21 14.21 -16.03
CA LEU A 358 -3.69 12.82 -16.02
C LEU A 358 -2.91 11.98 -17.03
N GLN A 359 -2.86 12.37 -18.31
CA GLN A 359 -2.09 11.66 -19.35
C GLN A 359 -0.63 11.43 -18.93
N ARG A 360 0.04 12.46 -18.40
CA ARG A 360 1.43 12.35 -17.94
C ARG A 360 1.60 11.37 -16.76
N ASN A 361 0.64 11.32 -15.84
CA ASN A 361 0.69 10.43 -14.67
C ASN A 361 0.26 8.99 -15.03
N VAL A 362 -0.78 8.82 -15.84
CA VAL A 362 -1.26 7.54 -16.37
C VAL A 362 -0.19 6.89 -17.23
N ARG A 363 0.38 7.62 -18.21
CA ARG A 363 1.54 7.18 -19.00
C ARG A 363 2.66 6.63 -18.11
N LYS A 364 3.18 7.44 -17.18
CA LYS A 364 4.29 7.04 -16.30
C LYS A 364 3.98 5.79 -15.45
N LYS A 365 2.71 5.55 -15.12
CA LYS A 365 2.26 4.38 -14.37
C LYS A 365 2.06 3.17 -15.27
N MET A 366 1.53 3.34 -16.49
CA MET A 366 1.39 2.29 -17.50
C MET A 366 2.76 1.84 -18.04
N ASP A 367 3.65 2.77 -18.38
CA ASP A 367 5.04 2.50 -18.79
C ASP A 367 5.74 1.65 -17.71
N TYR A 368 5.60 2.01 -16.43
CA TYR A 368 6.12 1.24 -15.29
C TYR A 368 5.49 -0.15 -15.15
N LEU A 369 4.16 -0.27 -15.29
CA LEU A 369 3.47 -1.56 -15.16
C LEU A 369 3.76 -2.50 -16.34
N LYS A 370 3.95 -1.96 -17.55
CA LYS A 370 4.41 -2.71 -18.72
C LYS A 370 5.78 -3.33 -18.43
N THR A 371 6.77 -2.53 -18.04
CA THR A 371 8.11 -3.02 -17.69
C THR A 371 8.11 -3.96 -16.48
N ASP A 372 7.34 -3.70 -15.41
CA ASP A 372 7.27 -4.64 -14.27
C ASP A 372 6.63 -5.98 -14.68
N SER A 373 5.62 -6.01 -15.56
CA SER A 373 5.07 -7.28 -16.08
C SER A 373 6.03 -8.01 -17.02
N GLU A 374 6.69 -7.31 -17.95
CA GLU A 374 7.71 -7.90 -18.84
C GLU A 374 8.88 -8.51 -18.05
N LEU A 375 9.33 -7.82 -17.00
CA LEU A 375 10.36 -8.32 -16.08
C LEU A 375 9.88 -9.51 -15.24
N ILE A 376 8.60 -9.53 -14.84
CA ILE A 376 8.00 -10.69 -14.15
C ILE A 376 7.96 -11.89 -15.08
N GLU A 377 7.48 -11.72 -16.30
CA GLU A 377 7.37 -12.76 -17.34
C GLU A 377 8.77 -13.33 -17.68
N ARG A 378 9.78 -12.48 -17.86
CA ARG A 378 11.16 -12.90 -18.17
C ARG A 378 11.89 -13.61 -17.03
N ASP A 379 11.77 -13.12 -15.79
CA ASP A 379 12.68 -13.53 -14.70
C ASP A 379 12.13 -14.66 -13.81
N GLY A 380 10.90 -15.14 -14.03
CA GLY A 380 10.39 -16.33 -13.33
C GLY A 380 8.87 -16.54 -13.33
N GLY A 381 8.08 -15.66 -13.94
CA GLY A 381 6.63 -15.67 -13.89
C GLY A 381 6.05 -15.13 -12.57
N TRP A 382 4.76 -14.77 -12.56
CA TRP A 382 4.10 -14.19 -11.39
C TRP A 382 3.98 -15.19 -10.22
N THR A 383 4.00 -16.49 -10.49
CA THR A 383 3.93 -17.57 -9.50
C THR A 383 5.16 -17.61 -8.58
N ALA A 384 6.35 -17.29 -9.09
CA ALA A 384 7.60 -17.30 -8.35
C ALA A 384 7.83 -16.05 -7.45
N LEU A 385 6.88 -15.12 -7.41
CA LEU A 385 6.91 -13.96 -6.51
C LEU A 385 6.75 -14.39 -5.04
N ASN A 386 7.54 -13.77 -4.17
CA ASN A 386 7.40 -13.85 -2.71
C ASN A 386 6.18 -13.01 -2.26
N LEU A 387 5.56 -13.39 -1.14
CA LEU A 387 4.37 -12.73 -0.56
C LEU A 387 4.44 -11.19 -0.52
N GLU A 388 5.58 -10.61 -0.17
CA GLU A 388 5.75 -9.15 -0.13
C GLU A 388 5.77 -8.50 -1.52
N GLU A 389 6.32 -9.17 -2.53
CA GLU A 389 6.29 -8.70 -3.92
C GLU A 389 4.94 -8.98 -4.59
N VAL A 390 4.22 -10.06 -4.23
CA VAL A 390 2.81 -10.27 -4.61
C VAL A 390 1.95 -9.13 -4.06
N LYS A 391 2.07 -8.82 -2.76
CA LYS A 391 1.36 -7.69 -2.12
C LYS A 391 1.68 -6.36 -2.81
N ARG A 392 2.96 -6.07 -3.09
CA ARG A 392 3.38 -4.87 -3.84
C ARG A 392 2.82 -4.86 -5.27
N ALA A 393 2.84 -6.00 -5.99
CA ALA A 393 2.35 -6.10 -7.36
C ALA A 393 0.83 -5.84 -7.46
N CYS A 394 0.03 -6.37 -6.52
CA CYS A 394 -1.39 -6.07 -6.37
C CYS A 394 -1.62 -4.59 -6.03
N VAL A 395 -0.87 -4.06 -5.04
CA VAL A 395 -0.85 -2.64 -4.63
C VAL A 395 -0.57 -1.69 -5.80
N ASP A 396 0.34 -2.07 -6.71
CA ASP A 396 0.73 -1.29 -7.87
C ASP A 396 -0.29 -1.38 -9.02
N ARG A 397 -0.93 -2.55 -9.21
CA ARG A 397 -1.96 -2.79 -10.23
C ARG A 397 -3.36 -2.29 -9.83
N GLY A 398 -3.49 -1.70 -8.64
CA GLY A 398 -4.75 -1.13 -8.15
C GLY A 398 -5.74 -2.16 -7.61
N LEU A 399 -5.28 -3.36 -7.27
CA LEU A 399 -6.07 -4.41 -6.62
C LEU A 399 -6.14 -4.16 -5.10
N PRO A 400 -7.26 -4.50 -4.43
CA PRO A 400 -7.36 -4.39 -2.96
C PRO A 400 -6.50 -5.47 -2.28
N VAL A 401 -5.76 -5.08 -1.24
CA VAL A 401 -4.82 -5.96 -0.53
C VAL A 401 -5.12 -6.08 0.97
N LEU A 402 -5.92 -5.18 1.54
CA LEU A 402 -6.39 -5.34 2.92
C LEU A 402 -7.26 -6.59 3.11
N SER A 403 -7.16 -7.18 4.30
CA SER A 403 -7.92 -8.34 4.79
C SER A 403 -7.76 -9.66 4.01
N LYS A 404 -7.10 -9.66 2.85
CA LYS A 404 -6.88 -10.85 2.00
C LYS A 404 -5.77 -11.78 2.50
N LYS A 405 -5.95 -13.08 2.29
CA LYS A 405 -4.89 -14.11 2.41
C LYS A 405 -3.91 -14.05 1.24
N GLU A 406 -2.81 -14.80 1.32
CA GLU A 406 -1.85 -14.92 0.20
C GLU A 406 -2.49 -15.52 -1.05
N ASP A 407 -3.35 -16.53 -0.88
CA ASP A 407 -3.95 -17.28 -1.98
C ASP A 407 -4.90 -16.39 -2.81
N GLU A 408 -5.79 -15.64 -2.13
CA GLU A 408 -6.67 -14.63 -2.74
C GLU A 408 -5.94 -13.47 -3.44
N LEU A 409 -4.67 -13.23 -3.07
CA LEU A 409 -3.80 -12.24 -3.71
C LEU A 409 -3.11 -12.84 -4.94
N ARG A 410 -2.70 -14.12 -4.88
CA ARG A 410 -2.16 -14.86 -6.03
C ARG A 410 -3.24 -15.07 -7.10
N GLU A 411 -4.46 -15.44 -6.71
CA GLU A 411 -5.64 -15.57 -7.58
C GLU A 411 -6.00 -14.23 -8.25
N ALA A 412 -6.09 -13.15 -7.47
CA ALA A 412 -6.36 -11.81 -8.02
C ALA A 412 -5.24 -11.30 -8.96
N LEU A 413 -4.02 -11.83 -8.83
CA LEU A 413 -2.90 -11.58 -9.73
C LEU A 413 -2.99 -12.45 -10.99
N ALA A 414 -3.36 -13.73 -10.88
CA ALA A 414 -3.61 -14.64 -12.01
C ALA A 414 -4.70 -14.06 -12.94
N GLY A 415 -5.87 -13.73 -12.38
CA GLY A 415 -6.98 -13.10 -13.09
C GLY A 415 -6.77 -11.65 -13.54
N PHE A 416 -5.56 -11.10 -13.35
CA PHE A 416 -5.06 -9.90 -14.03
C PHE A 416 -4.21 -10.27 -15.26
N TRP A 417 -3.37 -11.32 -15.15
CA TRP A 417 -2.54 -11.81 -16.25
C TRP A 417 -3.38 -12.47 -17.36
N GLU A 418 -4.40 -13.25 -16.99
CA GLU A 418 -5.39 -13.85 -17.92
C GLU A 418 -6.19 -12.81 -18.72
N LYS A 419 -6.17 -11.53 -18.30
CA LYS A 419 -6.84 -10.40 -18.98
C LYS A 419 -5.86 -9.48 -19.71
N ARG A 420 -4.61 -9.94 -19.86
CA ARG A 420 -3.49 -9.30 -20.56
C ARG A 420 -3.00 -10.16 -21.74
N SER A 421 -3.09 -11.49 -21.61
CA SER A 421 -3.07 -12.46 -22.71
C SER A 421 -4.33 -12.35 -23.56
#